data_AF-A0A7W9FMF7-F1
#
_entry.id   AF-A0A7W9FMF7-F1
#
_cell.length_a   1.000
_cell.length_b   1.000
_cell.length_c   1.000
_cell.angle_alpha   90.00
_cell.angle_beta   90.00
_cell.angle_gamma   90.00
#
_symmetry.space_group_name_H-M   'P 1'
#
loop_
_entity.id
_entity.type
_entity.pdbx_description
1 polymer ?
#
loop_
_entity_poly.entity_id
_entity_poly.type
_entity_poly.pdbx_seq_one_letter_code
_entity_poly.pdbx_strand_id
1 'polypeptide(L)' 'MPTGPKGQKRPADLIGSAVRVMRIATGEEADQVQVDGKSAAAKELGSKGGKKRAENMTPERRAEIARRAAEKRWRK' A
#
# COMPACT_ATOMS: atom_id res chain seq x y z
N MET A 1 3.58 8.53 14.17
CA MET A 1 2.14 8.60 13.81
C MET A 1 1.82 7.44 12.89
N PRO A 2 0.72 6.72 13.13
CA PRO A 2 0.26 5.70 12.19
C PRO A 2 -0.05 6.31 10.82
N THR A 3 0.18 5.51 9.80
CA THR A 3 -0.01 5.87 8.41
C THR A 3 -1.29 5.19 7.92
N GLY A 4 -2.23 5.98 7.38
CA GLY A 4 -3.45 5.44 6.80
C GLY A 4 -3.21 4.80 5.43
N PRO A 5 -4.25 4.20 4.83
CA PRO A 5 -4.14 3.36 3.64
C PRO A 5 -3.46 4.02 2.44
N LYS A 6 -3.60 5.34 2.29
CA LYS A 6 -2.99 6.12 1.19
C LYS A 6 -1.80 6.96 1.65
N GLY A 7 -1.09 6.56 2.70
CA GLY A 7 0.08 7.30 3.18
C GLY A 7 -0.24 8.52 4.06
N GLN A 8 -1.51 8.82 4.30
CA GLN A 8 -1.94 9.93 5.15
C GLN A 8 -1.43 9.76 6.59
N LYS A 9 -0.89 10.83 7.19
CA LYS A 9 -0.54 10.81 8.61
C LYS A 9 -1.83 10.92 9.44
N ARG A 10 -2.00 10.04 10.43
CA ARG A 10 -3.19 10.04 11.31
C ARG A 10 -2.76 10.09 12.77
N PRO A 11 -3.55 10.75 13.65
CA PRO A 11 -3.39 10.61 15.10
C PRO A 11 -3.45 9.14 15.51
N ALA A 12 -2.69 8.76 16.54
CA ALA A 12 -2.66 7.38 17.02
C ALA A 12 -3.83 7.07 17.95
N ASP A 13 -4.38 8.11 18.58
CA ASP A 13 -5.47 7.99 19.52
C ASP A 13 -6.84 8.02 18.83
N LEU A 14 -7.81 7.34 19.44
CA LEU A 14 -9.15 7.19 18.90
C LEU A 14 -9.90 8.53 18.83
N ILE A 15 -9.75 9.37 19.86
CA ILE A 15 -10.45 10.65 19.97
C ILE A 15 -9.95 11.62 18.89
N GLY A 16 -8.64 11.81 18.78
CA GLY A 16 -7.99 12.64 17.78
C GLY A 16 -8.28 12.16 16.36
N SER A 17 -8.39 10.85 16.16
CA SER A 17 -8.85 10.27 14.89
C SER A 17 -10.29 10.66 14.57
N ALA A 18 -11.21 10.56 15.54
CA ALA A 18 -12.61 10.94 15.36
C ALA A 18 -12.77 12.45 15.06
N VAL A 19 -12.04 13.30 15.78
CA VAL A 19 -12.01 14.76 15.54
C VAL A 19 -11.49 15.08 14.14
N ARG A 20 -10.40 14.44 13.70
CA ARG A 20 -9.87 14.61 12.35
C ARG A 20 -10.89 14.16 11.28
N VAL A 21 -11.58 13.04 11.50
CA VAL A 21 -12.63 12.59 10.57
C VAL A 21 -13.77 13.60 10.50
N MET A 22 -14.22 14.13 11.63
CA MET A 22 -15.25 15.18 11.68
C MET A 22 -14.82 16.40 10.87
N ARG A 23 -13.61 16.93 11.10
CA ARG A 23 -13.09 18.10 10.38
C ARG A 23 -12.98 17.90 8.87
N ILE A 24 -12.61 16.69 8.45
CA ILE A 24 -12.58 16.33 7.03
C ILE A 24 -14.00 16.32 6.45
N ALA A 25 -14.95 15.72 7.17
CA ALA A 25 -16.34 15.62 6.71
C ALA A 25 -17.05 16.99 6.64
N THR A 26 -16.69 17.93 7.53
CA THR A 26 -17.22 19.30 7.54
C THR A 26 -16.47 20.24 6.59
N GLY A 27 -15.38 19.79 5.97
CA GLY A 27 -14.55 20.60 5.07
C GLY A 27 -13.61 21.58 5.79
N GLU A 28 -13.46 21.48 7.10
CA GLU A 28 -12.51 22.27 7.90
C GLU A 28 -11.06 21.85 7.66
N GLU A 29 -10.83 20.57 7.33
CA GLU A 29 -9.51 20.04 6.97
C GLU A 29 -9.56 19.23 5.67
N ALA A 30 -8.58 19.40 4.78
CA ALA A 30 -8.50 18.61 3.56
C ALA A 30 -7.98 17.18 3.86
N ASP A 31 -8.57 16.17 3.23
CA ASP A 31 -8.00 14.81 3.26
C ASP A 31 -6.77 14.74 2.35
N GLN A 32 -5.63 15.13 2.89
CA GLN A 32 -4.36 15.10 2.17
C GLN A 32 -3.94 13.64 1.91
N VAL A 33 -4.25 13.17 0.71
CA VAL A 33 -3.67 11.95 0.16
C VAL A 33 -2.23 12.27 -0.23
N GLN A 34 -1.25 11.55 0.33
CA GLN A 34 0.11 11.64 -0.20
C GLN A 34 0.09 11.09 -1.61
N VAL A 35 0.26 11.97 -2.60
CA VAL A 35 0.48 11.55 -3.98
C VAL A 35 1.84 10.85 -3.98
N ASP A 36 1.82 9.57 -4.31
CA ASP A 36 2.91 8.61 -4.25
C ASP A 36 4.05 8.90 -5.26
N GLY A 37 4.18 10.15 -5.74
CA GLY A 37 5.24 10.67 -6.61
C GLY A 37 5.28 10.06 -8.01
N LYS A 38 4.48 9.02 -8.26
CA LYS A 38 4.46 8.24 -9.50
C LYS A 38 3.47 8.83 -10.48
N SER A 39 3.90 9.00 -11.72
CA SER A 39 3.00 9.34 -12.83
C SER A 39 1.92 8.27 -13.00
N ALA A 40 0.73 8.67 -13.48
CA ALA A 40 -0.36 7.74 -13.74
C ALA A 40 0.06 6.61 -14.69
N ALA A 41 0.83 6.94 -15.73
CA ALA A 41 1.39 5.98 -16.67
C ALA A 41 2.30 4.94 -16.00
N ALA A 42 3.15 5.35 -15.04
CA ALA A 42 4.04 4.43 -14.33
C ALA A 42 3.24 3.44 -13.44
N LYS A 43 2.14 3.90 -12.82
CA LYS A 43 1.25 3.02 -12.05
C LYS A 43 0.56 1.99 -12.93
N GLU A 44 0.04 2.43 -14.07
CA GLU A 44 -0.65 1.56 -15.01
C GLU A 44 0.30 0.51 -15.60
N LEU A 45 1.49 0.92 -16.02
CA LEU A 45 2.50 0.03 -16.58
C LEU A 45 3.00 -0.99 -15.54
N GLY A 46 3.24 -0.55 -14.31
CA GLY A 46 3.62 -1.44 -13.21
C GLY A 46 2.56 -2.51 -12.90
N SER A 47 1.28 -2.11 -12.88
CA SER A 47 0.15 -3.03 -12.70
C SER A 47 0.05 -4.05 -13.84
N LYS A 48 0.13 -3.60 -15.10
CA LYS A 48 0.12 -4.47 -16.28
C LYS A 48 1.29 -5.47 -16.26
N GLY A 49 2.50 -5.00 -15.96
CA GLY A 49 3.69 -5.86 -15.89
C GLY A 49 3.60 -6.91 -14.77
N GLY A 50 3.09 -6.52 -13.60
CA GLY A 50 2.86 -7.45 -12.49
C GLY A 50 1.84 -8.53 -12.81
N LYS A 51 0.70 -8.16 -13.42
CA LYS A 51 -0.34 -9.10 -13.85
C LYS A 51 0.18 -10.11 -14.86
N LYS A 52 0.84 -9.64 -15.93
CA LYS A 52 1.39 -10.51 -16.96
C LYS A 52 2.47 -11.45 -16.43
N ARG A 53 3.29 -10.99 -15.48
CA ARG A 53 4.26 -11.85 -14.79
C ARG A 53 3.57 -12.95 -13.98
N ALA A 54 2.47 -12.62 -13.29
CA ALA A 54 1.71 -13.60 -12.52
C ALA A 54 1.04 -14.64 -13.43
N GLU A 55 0.43 -14.21 -14.53
CA GLU A 55 -0.18 -15.08 -15.54
C GLU A 55 0.85 -16.05 -16.14
N ASN A 56 2.03 -15.56 -16.50
CA ASN A 56 3.07 -16.38 -17.12
C ASN A 56 3.79 -17.33 -16.14
N MET A 57 3.54 -17.24 -14.84
CA MET A 57 4.25 -18.03 -13.84
C MET A 57 3.46 -19.27 -13.44
N THR A 58 4.07 -20.44 -13.58
CA THR A 58 3.45 -21.71 -13.17
C THR A 58 3.29 -21.80 -11.65
N PRO A 59 2.32 -22.58 -11.14
CA PRO A 59 2.12 -22.79 -9.71
C PRO A 59 3.39 -23.28 -8.98
N GLU A 60 4.15 -24.18 -9.60
CA GLU A 60 5.37 -24.76 -9.04
C GLU A 60 6.45 -23.68 -8.89
N ARG A 61 6.61 -22.84 -9.91
CA ARG A 61 7.57 -21.73 -9.87
C ARG A 61 7.19 -20.69 -8.82
N ARG A 62 5.89 -20.42 -8.63
CA ARG A 62 5.40 -19.55 -7.54
C ARG A 62 5.73 -20.15 -6.17
N ALA A 63 5.48 -21.44 -5.98
CA ALA A 63 5.76 -22.15 -4.74
C ALA A 63 7.26 -22.16 -4.41
N GLU A 64 8.12 -22.37 -5.41
CA GLU A 64 9.58 -22.32 -5.27
C GLU A 64 10.06 -20.93 -4.80
N ILE A 65 9.57 -19.86 -5.44
CA ILE A 65 9.92 -18.48 -5.05
C ILE A 65 9.45 -18.19 -3.62
N ALA A 66 8.24 -18.62 -3.26
CA ALA A 66 7.71 -18.44 -1.91
C ALA A 66 8.57 -19.16 -0.86
N ARG A 67 8.99 -20.40 -1.13
CA ARG A 67 9.87 -21.17 -0.25
C ARG A 67 11.22 -20.47 -0.05
N ARG A 68 11.88 -20.06 -1.13
CA ARG A 68 13.16 -19.32 -1.07
C ARG A 68 13.03 -17.99 -0.31
N ALA A 69 11.93 -17.28 -0.49
CA ALA A 69 11.66 -16.03 0.22
C ALA A 69 11.47 -16.27 1.73
N ALA A 70 10.74 -17.32 2.11
CA ALA A 70 10.58 -17.73 3.50
C ALA A 70 11.91 -18.15 4.12
N GLU A 71 12.67 -19.02 3.46
CA GLU A 71 14.00 -19.43 3.90
C GLU A 71 14.91 -18.22 4.15
N LYS A 72 14.94 -17.24 3.24
CA LYS A 72 15.74 -16.02 3.42
C LYS A 72 15.24 -15.14 4.56
N ARG A 73 13.93 -15.05 4.78
CA ARG A 73 13.34 -14.27 5.88
C ARG A 73 13.62 -14.89 7.25
N TRP A 74 13.64 -16.22 7.32
CA TRP A 74 13.73 -16.98 8.56
C TRP A 74 15.12 -17.56 8.84
N ARG A 75 16.03 -17.51 7.87
CA ARG A 75 17.47 -17.70 8.14
C ARG A 75 17.95 -16.56 9.04
N LYS A 76 18.13 -16.89 10.31
CA LYS A 76 19.05 -16.18 11.21
C LYS A 76 20.48 -16.40 10.74
#